data_AF-A0A5N8Y010-F1
#
_entry.id   AF-A0A5N8Y010-F1
#
_cell.length_a   1.000
_cell.length_b   1.000
_cell.length_c   1.000
_cell.angle_alpha   90.00
_cell.angle_beta   90.00
_cell.angle_gamma   90.00
#
_symmetry.space_group_name_H-M   'P 1'
#
loop_
_entity.id
_entity.type
_entity.pdbx_description
1 polymer ?
#
loop_
_entity_poly.entity_id
_entity_poly.type
_entity_poly.pdbx_seq_one_letter_code
_entity_poly.pdbx_strand_id
1 'polypeptide(L)'
;MTRRRTSASLVVLALLLVVGGAGTAQAAAYRYWSFWERDGGSAWTYATQGPSTARPSDGDVQGFRFSVSEDSNDAAQPRGAADFADFASICARTPAREGLKRVALVVDFGTAADAPSGEAPPAPRRACARVPEDATTADALAAVAKPLRYDTNALLCAIADYPEKGCGEPVSDTDSPTDSPEDSGPEASGDENSSPDQSPDQSPGPSLGLYTGAGVVALLGAAAVWQARRRRG
;
A
#
# COMPACT_ATOMS: atom_id res chain seq x y z
N MET A 1 -3.32 2.29 59.48
CA MET A 1 -2.63 1.55 58.40
C MET A 1 -3.49 1.32 57.14
N THR A 2 -4.57 2.09 56.94
CA THR A 2 -5.57 1.87 55.87
C THR A 2 -5.42 2.79 54.64
N ARG A 3 -4.72 3.92 54.75
CA ARG A 3 -4.51 4.88 53.63
C ARG A 3 -3.44 4.48 52.60
N ARG A 4 -2.52 3.58 52.93
CA ARG A 4 -1.46 3.12 52.00
C ARG A 4 -1.92 2.05 51.01
N ARG A 5 -2.98 1.30 51.34
CA ARG A 5 -3.49 0.20 50.50
C ARG A 5 -4.33 0.71 49.32
N THR A 6 -5.07 1.80 49.49
CA THR A 6 -5.91 2.39 48.44
C THR A 6 -5.12 3.08 47.32
N SER A 7 -3.97 3.70 47.63
CA SER A 7 -3.11 4.33 46.61
C SER A 7 -2.40 3.33 45.70
N ALA A 8 -2.04 2.15 46.23
CA ALA A 8 -1.42 1.10 45.42
C ALA A 8 -2.41 0.51 44.39
N SER A 9 -3.67 0.34 44.76
CA SER A 9 -4.71 -0.20 43.86
C SER A 9 -5.08 0.74 42.71
N LEU A 10 -5.05 2.06 42.93
CA LEU A 10 -5.32 3.05 41.88
C LEU A 10 -4.17 3.14 40.86
N VAL A 11 -2.92 2.97 41.30
CA VAL A 11 -1.75 2.94 40.41
C VAL A 11 -1.74 1.66 39.57
N VAL A 12 -2.06 0.51 40.16
CA VAL A 12 -2.14 -0.77 39.43
C VAL A 12 -3.28 -0.78 38.41
N LEU A 13 -4.46 -0.23 38.76
CA LEU A 13 -5.58 -0.12 37.82
C LEU A 13 -5.29 0.85 36.67
N ALA A 14 -4.61 1.98 36.95
CA ALA A 14 -4.18 2.91 35.91
C ALA A 14 -3.10 2.29 35.00
N LEU A 15 -2.18 1.48 35.54
CA LEU A 15 -1.19 0.75 34.74
C LEU A 15 -1.86 -0.32 33.85
N LEU A 16 -2.85 -1.04 34.36
CA LEU A 16 -3.61 -2.05 33.61
C LEU A 16 -4.44 -1.44 32.47
N LEU A 17 -5.00 -0.25 32.66
CA LEU A 17 -5.74 0.48 31.62
C LEU A 17 -4.82 1.04 30.52
N VAL A 18 -3.57 1.40 30.84
CA VAL A 18 -2.58 1.85 29.83
C VAL A 18 -2.02 0.67 29.02
N VAL A 19 -1.88 -0.52 29.62
CA VAL A 19 -1.38 -1.71 28.92
C VAL A 19 -2.48 -2.39 28.09
N GLY A 20 -3.75 -2.34 28.53
CA GLY A 20 -4.87 -2.95 27.81
C GLY A 20 -5.39 -2.17 26.59
N GLY A 21 -4.93 -0.94 26.38
CA GLY A 21 -5.35 -0.07 25.27
C GLY A 21 -4.38 0.00 24.09
N ALA A 22 -3.22 -0.66 24.17
CA ALA A 22 -2.31 -0.78 23.04
C ALA A 22 -2.85 -1.87 22.10
N GLY A 23 -3.88 -1.52 21.32
CA GLY A 23 -4.17 -2.26 20.11
C GLY A 23 -2.88 -2.29 19.28
N THR A 24 -2.44 -3.48 18.86
CA THR A 24 -1.34 -3.58 17.91
C THR A 24 -1.76 -2.78 16.68
N ALA A 25 -1.08 -1.67 16.40
CA ALA A 25 -1.18 -1.03 15.10
C ALA A 25 -0.54 -2.01 14.11
N GLN A 26 -1.34 -2.94 13.59
CA GLN A 26 -0.97 -3.73 12.43
C GLN A 26 -0.78 -2.69 11.32
N ALA A 27 0.42 -2.58 10.77
CA ALA A 27 0.65 -1.72 9.62
C ALA A 27 -0.21 -2.28 8.48
N ALA A 28 -1.16 -1.49 8.01
CA ALA A 28 -1.93 -1.88 6.84
C ALA A 28 -0.94 -1.98 5.67
N ALA A 29 -0.83 -3.14 5.03
CA ALA A 29 -0.08 -3.28 3.81
C ALA A 29 -0.94 -2.83 2.63
N TYR A 30 -0.34 -2.17 1.64
CA TYR A 30 -1.04 -1.64 0.48
C TYR A 30 -0.53 -2.31 -0.79
N ARG A 31 -1.43 -2.57 -1.73
CA ARG A 31 -1.09 -3.11 -3.04
C ARG A 31 -1.03 -2.00 -4.09
N TYR A 32 0.15 -1.62 -4.54
CA TYR A 32 0.32 -0.45 -5.41
C TYR A 32 1.52 -0.56 -6.37
N TRP A 33 1.58 0.38 -7.32
CA TRP A 33 2.73 0.58 -8.20
C TRP A 33 3.76 1.51 -7.55
N SER A 34 4.87 0.96 -7.09
CA SER A 34 6.04 1.75 -6.66
C SER A 34 6.82 2.26 -7.87
N PHE A 35 7.46 3.42 -7.72
CA PHE A 35 8.19 4.12 -8.78
C PHE A 35 9.67 4.28 -8.40
N TRP A 36 10.56 3.94 -9.34
CA TRP A 36 11.99 3.82 -9.13
C TRP A 36 12.80 4.50 -10.23
N GLU A 37 13.93 5.05 -9.83
CA GLU A 37 14.90 5.72 -10.70
C GLU A 37 16.22 4.93 -10.67
N ARG A 38 16.93 4.89 -11.80
CA ARG A 38 18.23 4.24 -11.90
C ARG A 38 19.16 5.08 -12.78
N ASP A 39 20.10 5.74 -12.12
CA ASP A 39 21.01 6.69 -12.76
C ASP A 39 22.34 6.02 -13.10
N GLY A 40 22.46 5.45 -14.31
CA GLY A 40 23.73 4.95 -14.87
C GLY A 40 24.47 3.86 -14.07
N GLY A 41 23.97 3.50 -12.89
CA GLY A 41 24.52 2.53 -11.95
C GLY A 41 23.63 1.30 -11.81
N SER A 42 24.02 0.37 -10.94
CA SER A 42 23.36 -0.94 -10.86
C SER A 42 22.16 -1.01 -9.92
N ALA A 43 21.93 -0.02 -9.07
CA ALA A 43 20.91 -0.07 -8.02
C ALA A 43 19.71 0.83 -8.34
N TRP A 44 18.53 0.41 -7.89
CA TRP A 44 17.33 1.24 -7.91
C TRP A 44 17.30 2.19 -6.72
N THR A 45 16.79 3.38 -6.96
CA THR A 45 16.47 4.37 -5.92
C THR A 45 14.98 4.63 -5.96
N TYR A 46 14.32 4.60 -4.79
CA TYR A 46 12.90 4.93 -4.71
C TYR A 46 12.71 6.39 -5.13
N ALA A 47 11.78 6.66 -6.04
CA ALA A 47 11.60 7.99 -6.59
C ALA A 47 11.04 8.96 -5.53
N THR A 48 11.63 10.16 -5.46
CA THR A 48 11.14 11.23 -4.57
C THR A 48 10.06 12.10 -5.21
N GLN A 49 9.87 11.95 -6.53
CA GLN A 49 8.86 12.65 -7.32
C GLN A 49 7.93 11.64 -7.99
N GLY A 50 6.67 12.02 -8.20
CA GLY A 50 5.72 11.18 -8.93
C GLY A 50 6.01 11.12 -10.44
N PRO A 51 5.55 10.07 -11.15
CA PRO A 51 5.79 9.91 -12.60
C PRO A 51 5.31 11.07 -13.47
N SER A 52 4.26 11.78 -13.03
CA SER A 52 3.70 12.95 -13.74
C SER A 52 4.52 14.23 -13.56
N THR A 53 5.54 14.22 -12.71
CA THR A 53 6.42 15.37 -12.42
C THR A 53 7.86 15.07 -12.81
N ALA A 54 8.33 13.84 -12.58
CA ALA A 54 9.69 13.42 -12.92
C ALA A 54 9.95 13.58 -14.42
N ARG A 55 11.06 14.25 -14.76
CA ARG A 55 11.51 14.51 -16.14
C ARG A 55 12.91 13.93 -16.33
N PRO A 56 13.03 12.62 -16.62
CA PRO A 56 14.31 11.97 -16.87
C PRO A 56 15.02 12.55 -18.09
N SER A 57 16.34 12.41 -18.12
CA SER A 57 17.22 12.71 -19.25
C SER A 57 17.15 11.62 -20.34
N ASP A 58 17.67 11.91 -21.55
CA ASP A 58 17.94 10.86 -22.53
C ASP A 58 18.98 9.88 -21.97
N GLY A 59 18.66 8.59 -21.96
CA GLY A 59 19.53 7.58 -21.37
C GLY A 59 19.06 7.00 -20.04
N ASP A 60 18.11 7.65 -19.38
CA ASP A 60 17.70 7.24 -18.04
C ASP A 60 16.79 6.01 -18.07
N VAL A 61 16.84 5.26 -16.96
CA VAL A 61 16.04 4.06 -16.75
C VAL A 61 15.05 4.30 -15.62
N GLN A 62 13.78 4.03 -15.88
CA GLN A 62 12.67 4.22 -14.96
C GLN A 62 11.97 2.89 -14.69
N GLY A 63 11.68 2.62 -13.42
CA GLY A 63 11.15 1.36 -12.95
C GLY A 63 9.77 1.50 -12.33
N PHE A 64 8.86 0.59 -12.65
CA PHE A 64 7.56 0.44 -12.02
C PHE A 64 7.45 -0.97 -11.46
N ARG A 65 7.13 -1.10 -10.18
CA ARG A 65 7.01 -2.40 -9.52
C ARG A 65 5.68 -2.49 -8.77
N PHE A 66 4.84 -3.42 -9.19
CA PHE A 66 3.61 -3.73 -8.48
C PHE A 66 3.88 -4.73 -7.37
N SER A 67 3.57 -4.35 -6.13
CA SER A 67 3.75 -5.21 -4.96
C SER A 67 2.81 -4.83 -3.82
N VAL A 68 2.73 -5.72 -2.83
CA VAL A 68 2.22 -5.39 -1.51
C VAL A 68 3.37 -4.86 -0.65
N SER A 69 3.22 -3.66 -0.09
CA SER A 69 4.21 -3.03 0.80
C SER A 69 3.52 -2.12 1.83
N GLU A 70 4.09 -1.97 3.00
CA GLU A 70 3.57 -1.15 4.10
C GLU A 70 3.72 0.35 3.78
N ASP A 71 4.90 0.75 3.35
CA ASP A 71 5.25 2.10 2.94
C ASP A 71 6.40 2.12 1.90
N SER A 72 7.07 3.26 1.75
CA SER A 72 8.16 3.43 0.79
C SER A 72 9.50 2.84 1.25
N ASN A 73 9.68 2.61 2.54
CA ASN A 73 10.93 2.08 3.12
C ASN A 73 11.06 0.57 2.94
N ASP A 74 9.94 -0.14 2.81
CA ASP A 74 9.88 -1.58 2.53
C ASP A 74 9.42 -1.90 1.10
N ALA A 75 9.16 -0.87 0.28
CA ALA A 75 8.74 -1.05 -1.10
C ALA A 75 9.69 -1.94 -1.89
N ALA A 76 9.13 -2.94 -2.58
CA ALA A 76 9.91 -3.81 -3.43
C ALA A 76 10.40 -3.06 -4.68
N GLN A 77 11.68 -3.19 -5.01
CA GLN A 77 12.25 -2.67 -6.25
C GLN A 77 11.97 -3.60 -7.44
N PRO A 78 12.04 -3.10 -8.70
CA PRO A 78 11.88 -3.94 -9.89
C PRO A 78 12.89 -5.09 -9.91
N ARG A 79 12.39 -6.31 -10.15
CA ARG A 79 13.20 -7.52 -10.17
C ARG A 79 13.90 -7.71 -11.52
N GLY A 80 14.96 -8.51 -11.50
CA GLY A 80 15.71 -8.92 -12.69
C GLY A 80 17.22 -8.89 -12.46
N ALA A 81 17.97 -9.50 -13.38
CA ALA A 81 19.41 -9.36 -13.41
C ALA A 81 19.82 -7.91 -13.77
N ALA A 82 21.07 -7.53 -13.49
CA ALA A 82 21.51 -6.14 -13.64
C ALA A 82 21.37 -5.60 -15.08
N ASP A 83 21.59 -6.47 -16.08
CA ASP A 83 21.43 -6.23 -17.51
C ASP A 83 19.96 -6.11 -17.94
N PHE A 84 19.02 -6.63 -17.14
CA PHE A 84 17.59 -6.51 -17.41
C PHE A 84 17.17 -5.04 -17.48
N ALA A 85 17.73 -4.20 -16.61
CA ALA A 85 17.42 -2.78 -16.52
C ALA A 85 18.52 -1.88 -17.10
N ASP A 86 19.32 -2.37 -18.05
CA ASP A 86 20.34 -1.59 -18.75
C ASP A 86 19.75 -0.79 -19.92
N PHE A 87 20.04 0.51 -19.98
CA PHE A 87 19.53 1.40 -21.04
C PHE A 87 19.98 0.94 -22.42
N ALA A 88 21.27 0.64 -22.60
CA ALA A 88 21.82 0.30 -23.90
C ALA A 88 21.14 -0.95 -24.47
N SER A 89 20.86 -1.92 -23.61
CA SER A 89 20.15 -3.16 -23.95
C SER A 89 18.67 -2.91 -24.27
N ILE A 90 17.95 -2.13 -23.46
CA ILE A 90 16.51 -1.84 -23.67
C ILE A 90 16.29 -0.99 -24.93
N CYS A 91 17.15 0.02 -25.14
CA CYS A 91 17.02 1.00 -26.21
C CYS A 91 17.88 0.70 -27.45
N ALA A 92 18.49 -0.49 -27.55
CA ALA A 92 19.39 -0.87 -28.66
C ALA A 92 18.81 -0.64 -30.06
N ARG A 93 17.48 -0.75 -30.21
CA ARG A 93 16.75 -0.57 -31.47
C ARG A 93 16.08 0.79 -31.64
N THR A 94 16.32 1.71 -30.72
CA THR A 94 15.73 3.06 -30.71
C THR A 94 16.83 4.10 -30.91
N PRO A 95 17.07 4.54 -32.17
CA PRO A 95 18.07 5.58 -32.43
C PRO A 95 17.62 6.93 -31.83
N ALA A 96 18.61 7.70 -31.39
CA ALA A 96 18.42 9.09 -30.98
C ALA A 96 17.86 9.92 -32.15
N ARG A 97 17.08 10.96 -31.81
CA ARG A 97 16.52 11.92 -32.76
C ARG A 97 16.50 13.29 -32.12
N GLU A 98 16.80 14.32 -32.90
CA GLU A 98 16.77 15.70 -32.44
C GLU A 98 15.38 16.08 -31.88
N GLY A 99 15.36 16.82 -30.77
CA GLY A 99 14.15 17.25 -30.08
C GLY A 99 13.42 16.14 -29.31
N LEU A 100 13.97 14.92 -29.27
CA LEU A 100 13.40 13.78 -28.55
C LEU A 100 14.45 13.13 -27.64
N LYS A 101 14.00 12.66 -26.49
CA LYS A 101 14.78 11.81 -25.59
C LYS A 101 14.26 10.38 -25.58
N ARG A 102 15.11 9.46 -25.16
CA ARG A 102 14.80 8.05 -24.94
C ARG A 102 14.84 7.76 -23.45
N VAL A 103 13.78 7.13 -22.98
CA VAL A 103 13.65 6.68 -21.60
C VAL A 103 13.41 5.19 -21.63
N ALA A 104 14.30 4.43 -20.99
CA ALA A 104 14.12 3.00 -20.83
C ALA A 104 13.15 2.75 -19.66
N LEU A 105 12.16 1.91 -19.88
CA LEU A 105 11.13 1.57 -18.90
C LEU A 105 11.20 0.09 -18.57
N VAL A 106 11.20 -0.20 -17.27
CA VAL A 106 11.10 -1.54 -16.70
C VAL A 106 9.79 -1.60 -15.94
N VAL A 107 8.85 -2.40 -16.42
CA VAL A 107 7.56 -2.63 -15.77
C VAL A 107 7.54 -4.04 -15.22
N ASP A 108 7.63 -4.16 -13.91
CA ASP A 108 7.55 -5.40 -13.17
C ASP A 108 6.16 -5.53 -12.53
N PHE A 109 5.33 -6.40 -13.11
CA PHE A 109 3.92 -6.56 -12.76
C PHE A 109 3.64 -7.28 -11.43
N GLY A 110 4.65 -7.75 -10.70
CA GLY A 110 4.38 -8.53 -9.48
C GLY A 110 4.73 -10.00 -9.58
N THR A 111 4.69 -10.65 -8.43
CA THR A 111 4.58 -12.10 -8.28
C THR A 111 3.12 -12.49 -8.13
N ALA A 112 2.82 -13.79 -8.17
CA ALA A 112 1.48 -14.28 -7.83
C ALA A 112 1.04 -13.86 -6.43
N ALA A 113 1.96 -13.71 -5.47
CA ALA A 113 1.64 -13.23 -4.11
C ALA A 113 1.28 -11.74 -4.06
N ASP A 114 1.73 -10.95 -5.05
CA ASP A 114 1.39 -9.54 -5.16
C ASP A 114 0.02 -9.31 -5.84
N ALA A 115 -0.50 -10.31 -6.55
CA ALA A 115 -1.69 -10.16 -7.37
C ALA A 115 -2.98 -10.05 -6.55
N PRO A 116 -3.98 -9.28 -7.03
CA PRO A 116 -5.35 -9.41 -6.52
C PRO A 116 -5.87 -10.84 -6.70
N SER A 117 -6.83 -11.22 -5.85
CA SER A 117 -7.44 -12.55 -5.91
C SER A 117 -8.06 -12.82 -7.29
N GLY A 118 -7.70 -13.97 -7.88
CA GLY A 118 -8.17 -14.39 -9.21
C GLY A 118 -7.42 -13.77 -10.39
N GLU A 119 -6.43 -12.89 -10.15
CA GLU A 119 -5.58 -12.31 -11.19
C GLU A 119 -4.20 -12.98 -11.23
N ALA A 120 -3.56 -12.94 -12.40
CA ALA A 120 -2.18 -13.40 -12.57
C ALA A 120 -1.35 -12.27 -13.19
N PRO A 121 -0.17 -11.92 -12.61
CA PRO A 121 0.67 -10.87 -13.17
C PRO A 121 1.17 -11.23 -14.57
N PRO A 122 1.13 -10.27 -15.53
CA PRO A 122 1.84 -10.42 -16.79
C PRO A 122 3.35 -10.63 -16.60
N ALA A 123 4.01 -11.14 -17.64
CA ALA A 123 5.47 -11.18 -17.65
C ALA A 123 6.06 -9.75 -17.57
N PRO A 124 7.21 -9.56 -16.88
CA PRO A 124 7.89 -8.27 -16.85
C PRO A 124 8.14 -7.71 -18.24
N ARG A 125 7.88 -6.42 -18.43
CA ARG A 125 8.00 -5.73 -19.71
C ARG A 125 9.14 -4.73 -19.67
N ARG A 126 9.88 -4.66 -20.78
CA ARG A 126 10.88 -3.64 -21.03
C ARG A 126 10.57 -2.93 -22.33
N ALA A 127 10.64 -1.62 -22.33
CA ALA A 127 10.39 -0.83 -23.51
C ALA A 127 11.21 0.45 -23.50
N CYS A 128 11.58 0.91 -24.68
CA CYS A 128 12.25 2.18 -24.86
C CYS A 128 11.25 3.19 -25.41
N ALA A 129 10.84 4.16 -24.60
CA ALA A 129 10.02 5.26 -25.04
C ALA A 129 10.90 6.30 -25.75
N ARG A 130 10.43 6.88 -26.86
CA ARG A 130 11.04 8.06 -27.47
C ARG A 130 10.02 9.19 -27.46
N VAL A 131 10.27 10.22 -26.66
CA VAL A 131 9.32 11.26 -26.27
C VAL A 131 9.95 12.65 -26.37
N PRO A 132 9.17 13.74 -26.39
CA PRO A 132 9.71 15.11 -26.32
C PRO A 132 10.70 15.29 -25.16
N GLU A 133 11.69 16.17 -25.34
CA GLU A 133 12.73 16.43 -24.33
C GLU A 133 12.18 16.84 -22.97
N ASP A 134 11.05 17.55 -22.95
CA ASP A 134 10.40 18.00 -21.73
C ASP A 134 9.43 16.95 -21.15
N ALA A 135 9.17 15.83 -21.82
CA ALA A 135 8.20 14.83 -21.39
C ALA A 135 8.50 14.24 -20.00
N THR A 136 7.44 13.86 -19.29
CA THR A 136 7.50 13.24 -17.97
C THR A 136 7.66 11.73 -18.06
N THR A 137 7.96 11.05 -16.94
CA THR A 137 7.96 9.59 -16.89
C THR A 137 6.58 9.00 -17.18
N ALA A 138 5.49 9.68 -16.79
CA ALA A 138 4.14 9.29 -17.14
C ALA A 138 3.90 9.33 -18.67
N ASP A 139 4.41 10.36 -19.36
CA ASP A 139 4.33 10.45 -20.83
C ASP A 139 5.12 9.32 -21.50
N ALA A 140 6.32 9.03 -20.99
CA ALA A 140 7.15 7.92 -21.45
C ALA A 140 6.43 6.57 -21.26
N LEU A 141 5.85 6.33 -20.09
CA LEU A 141 5.09 5.11 -19.81
C LEU A 141 3.87 4.99 -20.72
N ALA A 142 3.12 6.07 -20.90
CA ALA A 142 1.96 6.12 -21.77
C ALA A 142 2.31 5.89 -23.26
N ALA A 143 3.54 6.17 -23.68
CA ALA A 143 3.98 5.90 -25.04
C ALA A 143 4.17 4.39 -25.34
N VAL A 144 4.36 3.55 -24.31
CA VAL A 144 4.78 2.15 -24.50
C VAL A 144 3.99 1.10 -23.70
N ALA A 145 3.17 1.50 -22.74
CA ALA A 145 2.52 0.58 -21.80
C ALA A 145 1.03 0.88 -21.56
N LYS A 146 0.35 1.47 -22.53
CA LYS A 146 -1.11 1.68 -22.48
C LYS A 146 -1.91 0.37 -22.45
N PRO A 147 -3.16 0.41 -21.92
CA PRO A 147 -3.79 1.56 -21.27
C PRO A 147 -3.24 1.81 -19.86
N LEU A 148 -3.32 3.05 -19.39
CA LEU A 148 -2.99 3.43 -18.02
C LEU A 148 -4.28 3.86 -17.31
N ARG A 149 -4.47 3.41 -16.07
CA ARG A 149 -5.57 3.83 -15.20
C ARG A 149 -5.02 4.61 -14.02
N TYR A 150 -5.62 5.75 -13.73
CA TYR A 150 -5.31 6.58 -12.57
C TYR A 150 -6.56 6.85 -11.74
N ASP A 151 -6.39 7.07 -10.44
CA ASP A 151 -7.48 7.56 -9.59
C ASP A 151 -7.59 9.09 -9.67
N THR A 152 -8.51 9.66 -8.88
CA THR A 152 -8.72 11.11 -8.79
C THR A 152 -7.55 11.87 -8.16
N ASN A 153 -6.64 11.19 -7.47
CA ASN A 153 -5.44 11.76 -6.86
C ASN A 153 -4.19 11.60 -7.74
N ALA A 154 -4.37 11.14 -8.99
CA ALA A 154 -3.30 10.82 -9.93
C ALA A 154 -2.37 9.67 -9.48
N LEU A 155 -2.85 8.79 -8.61
CA LEU A 155 -2.19 7.52 -8.31
C LEU A 155 -2.30 6.60 -9.51
N LEU A 156 -1.18 6.00 -9.94
CA LEU A 156 -1.17 5.01 -11.01
C LEU A 156 -1.76 3.69 -10.50
N CYS A 157 -2.98 3.39 -10.96
CA CYS A 157 -3.71 2.19 -10.55
C CYS A 157 -3.36 0.98 -11.41
N ALA A 158 -3.22 1.16 -12.72
CA ALA A 158 -2.98 0.06 -13.64
C ALA A 158 -2.09 0.44 -14.81
N ILE A 159 -1.28 -0.52 -15.26
CA ILE A 159 -0.47 -0.46 -16.47
C ILE A 159 -0.87 -1.64 -17.34
N ALA A 160 -1.16 -1.39 -18.62
CA ALA A 160 -1.56 -2.43 -19.58
C ALA A 160 -2.66 -3.36 -19.03
N ASP A 161 -3.72 -2.76 -18.48
CA ASP A 161 -4.89 -3.43 -17.86
C ASP A 161 -4.60 -4.24 -16.58
N TYR A 162 -3.41 -4.13 -15.98
CA TYR A 162 -3.07 -4.81 -14.73
C TYR A 162 -2.71 -3.85 -13.58
N PRO A 163 -3.22 -4.10 -12.35
CA PRO A 163 -4.32 -5.01 -12.05
C PRO A 163 -5.63 -4.54 -12.72
N GLU A 164 -6.54 -5.47 -12.99
CA GLU A 164 -7.83 -5.15 -13.60
C GLU A 164 -8.61 -4.19 -12.70
N LYS A 165 -8.54 -4.40 -11.39
CA LYS A 165 -9.28 -3.65 -10.36
C LYS A 165 -8.38 -3.18 -9.22
N GLY A 166 -8.91 -2.27 -8.40
CA GLY A 166 -8.20 -1.66 -7.28
C GLY A 166 -7.29 -0.49 -7.67
N CYS A 167 -6.84 0.27 -6.70
CA CYS A 167 -5.90 1.37 -6.82
C CYS A 167 -5.27 1.73 -5.47
N GLY A 168 -4.50 0.81 -4.88
CA GLY A 168 -3.79 1.10 -3.62
C GLY A 168 -4.63 0.91 -2.36
N GLU A 169 -5.66 0.06 -2.39
CA GLU A 169 -6.42 -0.30 -1.19
C GLU A 169 -5.56 -1.13 -0.22
N PRO A 170 -5.85 -1.04 1.09
CA PRO A 170 -5.22 -1.91 2.07
C PRO A 170 -5.57 -3.37 1.79
N VAL A 171 -4.58 -4.24 1.89
CA VAL A 171 -4.76 -5.69 1.78
C VAL A 171 -5.43 -6.17 3.07
N SER A 172 -6.55 -6.89 2.93
CA SER A 172 -7.21 -7.49 4.08
C SER A 172 -6.46 -8.75 4.51
N ASP A 173 -6.45 -9.08 5.80
CA ASP A 173 -5.76 -10.28 6.32
C ASP A 173 -6.20 -11.59 5.61
N THR A 174 -7.42 -11.62 5.07
CA THR A 174 -8.00 -12.74 4.32
C THR A 174 -7.41 -12.94 2.91
N ASP A 175 -6.70 -11.96 2.34
CA ASP A 175 -6.09 -12.05 1.01
C ASP A 175 -4.67 -12.66 1.03
N SER A 176 -4.16 -13.02 2.20
CA SER A 176 -2.92 -13.80 2.31
C SER A 176 -3.15 -15.23 1.81
N PRO A 177 -2.28 -15.79 0.96
CA PRO A 177 -2.40 -17.19 0.57
C PRO A 177 -2.23 -18.04 1.83
N THR A 178 -3.33 -18.63 2.28
CA THR A 178 -3.29 -19.67 3.31
C THR A 178 -2.63 -20.89 2.69
N ASP A 179 -1.34 -21.08 2.95
CA ASP A 179 -0.73 -22.40 2.89
C ASP A 179 -1.49 -23.29 3.87
N SER A 180 -2.45 -24.06 3.33
CA SER A 180 -3.13 -25.11 4.06
C SER A 180 -2.22 -26.34 4.06
N PRO A 181 -1.82 -26.90 5.21
CA PRO A 181 -1.48 -28.31 5.26
C PRO A 181 -2.78 -29.10 5.25
N GLU A 182 -2.92 -29.98 4.26
CA GLU A 182 -3.72 -31.18 4.36
C GLU A 182 -3.41 -31.89 5.69
N ASP A 183 -4.42 -32.16 6.51
CA ASP A 183 -4.40 -33.35 7.36
C ASP A 183 -5.78 -33.99 7.41
N SER A 184 -5.77 -35.31 7.24
CA SER A 184 -6.91 -36.18 7.04
C SER A 184 -7.36 -36.75 8.39
N GLY A 185 -8.68 -36.83 8.63
CA GLY A 185 -9.21 -37.77 9.63
C GLY A 185 -10.66 -37.54 10.03
N PRO A 186 -11.44 -38.59 10.39
CA PRO A 186 -12.70 -38.88 9.72
C PRO A 186 -14.01 -38.62 10.53
N GLU A 187 -15.09 -38.84 9.79
CA GLU A 187 -16.55 -38.69 10.01
C GLU A 187 -17.16 -39.04 11.38
N ALA A 188 -18.27 -38.34 11.71
CA ALA A 188 -19.51 -38.96 12.21
C ALA A 188 -20.75 -38.04 12.05
N SER A 189 -21.61 -38.42 11.10
CA SER A 189 -23.08 -38.32 11.01
C SER A 189 -23.92 -37.57 12.07
N GLY A 190 -24.91 -36.82 11.57
CA GLY A 190 -26.13 -36.45 12.30
C GLY A 190 -27.06 -35.56 11.47
N ASP A 191 -28.05 -36.17 10.81
CA ASP A 191 -29.12 -35.51 10.04
C ASP A 191 -30.29 -35.02 10.92
N GLU A 192 -31.07 -34.11 10.31
CA GLU A 192 -32.48 -33.76 10.54
C GLU A 192 -32.88 -32.61 11.51
N ASN A 193 -33.25 -31.50 10.84
CA ASN A 193 -34.58 -30.88 10.83
C ASN A 193 -34.95 -29.87 11.95
N SER A 194 -35.12 -28.60 11.56
CA SER A 194 -36.40 -27.86 11.64
C SER A 194 -36.19 -26.36 11.35
N SER A 195 -36.84 -25.84 10.31
CA SER A 195 -37.26 -24.43 10.23
C SER A 195 -38.59 -24.24 10.98
N PRO A 196 -38.94 -23.03 11.43
CA PRO A 196 -39.72 -22.16 10.55
C PRO A 196 -39.42 -20.63 10.65
N ASP A 197 -39.52 -19.99 9.48
CA ASP A 197 -40.20 -18.72 9.16
C ASP A 197 -40.29 -17.55 10.17
N GLN A 198 -39.69 -16.40 9.82
CA GLN A 198 -40.37 -15.12 9.54
C GLN A 198 -39.36 -13.95 9.40
N SER A 199 -39.49 -13.17 8.33
CA SER A 199 -38.92 -11.81 8.13
C SER A 199 -39.82 -10.76 8.83
N PRO A 200 -39.48 -9.45 9.05
CA PRO A 200 -38.57 -8.57 8.27
C PRO A 200 -37.77 -7.51 9.11
N ASP A 201 -37.18 -6.55 8.40
CA ASP A 201 -36.75 -5.18 8.82
C ASP A 201 -35.24 -4.85 9.02
N GLN A 202 -34.71 -4.24 7.96
CA GLN A 202 -33.92 -2.99 7.90
C GLN A 202 -33.34 -2.41 9.21
N SER A 203 -32.00 -2.22 9.25
CA SER A 203 -31.32 -0.89 9.40
C SER A 203 -29.86 -0.98 9.91
N PRO A 204 -29.03 0.07 9.67
CA PRO A 204 -27.56 0.02 9.62
C PRO A 204 -26.87 0.14 10.98
N GLY A 205 -25.65 -0.40 11.06
CA GLY A 205 -24.84 -0.44 12.29
C GLY A 205 -24.36 0.93 12.81
N PRO A 206 -24.17 1.09 14.14
CA PRO A 206 -23.74 2.34 14.74
C PRO A 206 -22.20 2.51 14.70
N SER A 207 -21.75 3.53 13.98
CA SER A 207 -20.37 4.04 14.03
C SER A 207 -20.10 4.75 15.37
N LEU A 208 -19.62 3.97 16.35
CA LEU A 208 -19.25 4.42 17.71
C LEU A 208 -17.89 5.14 17.80
N GLY A 209 -17.18 5.33 16.68
CA GLY A 209 -15.81 5.89 16.67
C GLY A 209 -15.72 7.41 16.88
N LEU A 210 -16.77 8.18 16.61
CA LEU A 210 -16.69 9.65 16.65
C LEU A 210 -16.96 10.23 18.04
N TYR A 211 -17.83 9.60 18.83
CA TYR A 211 -18.27 10.13 20.12
C TYR A 211 -17.26 9.87 21.25
N THR A 212 -16.46 8.80 21.13
CA THR A 212 -15.39 8.48 22.08
C THR A 212 -14.20 9.43 21.94
N GLY A 213 -13.87 9.89 20.73
CA GLY A 213 -12.79 10.87 20.49
C GLY A 213 -13.07 12.26 21.07
N ALA A 214 -14.30 12.76 20.94
CA ALA A 214 -14.67 14.08 21.43
C ALA A 214 -14.59 14.19 22.97
N GLY A 215 -14.93 13.12 23.70
CA GLY A 215 -14.87 13.08 25.16
C GLY A 215 -13.44 13.20 25.72
N VAL A 216 -12.47 12.57 25.05
CA VAL A 216 -11.05 12.61 25.48
C VAL A 216 -10.45 14.01 25.32
N VAL A 217 -10.75 14.70 24.21
CA VAL A 217 -10.25 16.05 23.95
C VAL A 217 -10.81 17.06 24.97
N ALA A 218 -12.09 16.95 25.32
CA ALA A 218 -12.72 17.82 26.31
C ALA A 218 -12.11 17.63 27.72
N LEU A 219 -11.81 16.39 28.11
CA LEU A 219 -11.17 16.09 29.39
C LEU A 219 -9.73 16.64 29.47
N LEU A 220 -8.95 16.50 28.40
CA LEU A 220 -7.59 17.05 28.34
C LEU A 220 -7.60 18.59 28.37
N GLY A 221 -8.54 19.23 27.67
CA GLY A 221 -8.74 20.68 27.73
C GLY A 221 -9.07 21.19 29.14
N ALA A 222 -9.97 20.50 29.84
CA ALA A 222 -10.34 20.85 31.21
C ALA A 222 -9.16 20.69 32.20
N ALA A 223 -8.35 19.62 32.04
CA ALA A 223 -7.17 19.38 32.85
C ALA A 223 -6.09 20.47 32.66
N ALA A 224 -5.86 20.90 31.42
CA ALA A 224 -4.91 21.97 31.11
C ALA A 224 -5.32 23.32 31.72
N VAL A 225 -6.62 23.67 31.66
CA VAL A 225 -7.16 24.89 32.27
C VAL A 225 -7.04 24.86 33.80
N TRP A 226 -7.33 23.72 34.42
CA TRP A 226 -7.20 23.56 35.87
C TRP A 226 -5.73 23.69 36.33
N GLN A 227 -4.80 23.09 35.59
CA GLN A 227 -3.37 23.16 35.90
C GLN A 227 -2.81 24.58 35.71
N ALA A 228 -3.31 25.34 34.73
CA ALA A 228 -2.94 26.74 34.52
C ALA A 228 -3.46 27.65 35.64
N ARG A 229 -4.66 27.42 36.17
CA ARG A 229 -5.21 28.19 37.30
C ARG A 229 -4.45 27.95 38.59
N ARG A 230 -3.97 26.73 38.81
CA ARG A 230 -3.20 26.37 40.01
C ARG A 230 -1.78 26.94 40.04
N ARG A 231 -1.25 27.40 38.90
CA ARG A 231 0.08 28.02 38.79
C ARG A 231 0.04 29.56 38.89
N ARG A 232 -1.15 30.17 38.89
CA ARG A 232 -1.35 31.63 38.97
C ARG A 232 -1.93 32.10 40.31
N GLY A 233 -2.09 31.19 41.27
CA GLY A 233 -2.52 31.48 42.64
C GLY A 233 -1.44 31.08 43.63
#